data_AF-A0A1D9LEU8-F1
#
_entry.id   AF-A0A1D9LEU8-F1
#
_cell.length_a   1.000
_cell.length_b   1.000
_cell.length_c   1.000
_cell.angle_alpha   90.00
_cell.angle_beta   90.00
_cell.angle_gamma   90.00
#
_symmetry.space_group_name_H-M   'P 1'
#
loop_
_entity.id
_entity.type
_entity.pdbx_description
1 polymer ?
#
loop_
_entity_poly.entity_id
_entity_poly.type
_entity_poly.pdbx_seq_one_letter_code
_entity_poly.pdbx_strand_id
1 'polypeptide(L)'
;MKAWRFLLCAALLPAASHAAYPNDLKLATWNAMLLPQALYPNYGQMRRVELMAASPILQSQDVLVFQELQDNAASERLQTLLKPRFPYQTPVIGRTQQGWDGTEGWNGMKPEDGGVAIASRWPIVEKRQYLFQTPGCSWDGQALKGFAYARIAVNGQFYHVIGTHLQSEDSGCANHADIGVRQAQLREIAAWIQSRHLPADETVIVAGDMNTDRYKTAEYRAMLDILQASEPRYAGMPHSFDTAGNGIALERYGARGGDAPEYLDYILTLKGHRQPSAWHNQALDAPSPQWTARSAVAKQTYAYTDFSDHYPVQAFAWADAATPTRSLTAQPGGYRQISLQNLANGRYVRAGDANDGWLKTDAAAADARARFNLSNNFSMRDNGCIRSGEYVRLERADRPGWFWTWWGTVGGNQYAYYTAQGPLNRSAELRLINHSRPDGCLQDGDEVSLKDWARAADYYLTAWTGGGHADQLYLWQPTAGNGERFRVGMGVAPQYLDWRGQLSYAKRR
;
A
#
# COMPACT_ATOMS: atom_id res chain seq x y z
N MET A 1 3.67 63.12 -32.97
CA MET A 1 2.99 61.86 -32.61
C MET A 1 4.07 60.83 -32.29
N LYS A 2 4.13 60.35 -31.05
CA LYS A 2 5.22 59.50 -30.53
C LYS A 2 5.00 58.04 -30.93
N ALA A 3 5.97 57.42 -31.58
CA ALA A 3 5.97 55.99 -31.90
C ALA A 3 6.40 55.18 -30.66
N TRP A 4 5.58 54.21 -30.26
CA TRP A 4 5.94 53.21 -29.25
C TRP A 4 6.48 51.97 -29.96
N ARG A 5 7.75 51.65 -29.70
CA ARG A 5 8.38 50.37 -30.01
C ARG A 5 8.00 49.38 -28.92
N PHE A 6 7.22 48.35 -29.26
CA PHE A 6 7.06 47.17 -28.40
C PHE A 6 8.30 46.29 -28.56
N LEU A 7 9.10 46.19 -27.50
CA LEU A 7 10.11 45.15 -27.35
C LEU A 7 9.40 43.85 -26.91
N LEU A 8 9.31 42.87 -27.79
CA LEU A 8 9.02 41.50 -27.40
C LEU A 8 10.25 40.93 -26.67
N CYS A 9 10.18 40.84 -25.34
CA CYS A 9 11.04 39.94 -24.58
C CYS A 9 10.50 38.51 -24.76
N ALA A 10 11.08 37.74 -25.68
CA ALA A 10 10.90 36.30 -25.71
C ALA A 10 11.59 35.72 -24.47
N ALA A 11 10.80 35.33 -23.46
CA ALA A 11 11.31 34.53 -22.35
C ALA A 11 11.70 33.15 -22.92
N LEU A 12 12.99 32.95 -23.17
CA LEU A 12 13.56 31.63 -23.41
C LEU A 12 13.40 30.82 -22.11
N LEU A 13 12.34 30.02 -22.03
CA LEU A 13 12.25 28.96 -21.03
C LEU A 13 13.44 28.01 -21.28
N PRO A 14 14.23 27.65 -20.25
CA PRO A 14 15.30 26.69 -20.43
C PRO A 14 14.69 25.38 -20.94
N ALA A 15 15.15 24.92 -22.11
CA ALA A 15 14.80 23.60 -22.58
C ALA A 15 15.22 22.60 -21.50
N ALA A 16 14.25 21.91 -20.89
CA ALA A 16 14.56 20.82 -19.98
C ALA A 16 15.45 19.83 -20.73
N SER A 17 16.73 19.75 -20.36
CA SER A 17 17.64 18.76 -20.93
C SER A 17 17.13 17.40 -20.49
N HIS A 18 16.38 16.73 -21.35
CA HIS A 18 16.04 15.33 -21.14
C HIS A 18 17.37 14.56 -21.12
N ALA A 19 17.45 13.53 -20.28
CA ALA A 19 18.62 12.67 -20.31
C ALA A 19 18.81 12.09 -21.73
N ALA A 20 20.03 11.67 -22.05
CA ALA A 20 20.26 10.99 -23.33
C ALA A 20 19.90 9.51 -23.21
N TYR A 21 19.50 8.90 -24.34
CA TYR A 21 19.23 7.48 -24.41
C TYR A 21 20.41 6.62 -23.89
N PRO A 22 20.16 5.58 -23.06
CA PRO A 22 18.86 5.09 -22.60
C PRO A 22 18.51 5.54 -21.17
N ASN A 23 19.03 6.69 -20.73
CA ASN A 23 18.83 7.22 -19.38
C ASN A 23 17.55 8.06 -19.24
N ASP A 24 16.78 8.20 -20.31
CA ASP A 24 15.67 9.16 -20.47
C ASP A 24 14.29 8.59 -20.20
N LEU A 25 14.18 7.29 -19.89
CA LEU A 25 12.93 6.64 -19.53
C LEU A 25 12.75 6.52 -18.01
N LYS A 26 11.55 6.88 -17.54
CA LYS A 26 11.07 6.59 -16.18
C LYS A 26 9.87 5.64 -16.23
N LEU A 27 9.93 4.58 -15.44
CA LEU A 27 8.93 3.52 -15.47
C LEU A 27 8.48 3.19 -14.05
N ALA A 28 7.20 2.89 -13.85
CA ALA A 28 6.71 2.35 -12.59
C ALA A 28 6.01 1.01 -12.81
N THR A 29 6.19 0.08 -11.87
CA THR A 29 5.40 -1.14 -11.76
C THR A 29 4.54 -1.08 -10.50
N TRP A 30 3.30 -1.58 -10.59
CA TRP A 30 2.37 -1.55 -9.47
C TRP A 30 1.36 -2.70 -9.55
N ASN A 31 1.46 -3.66 -8.63
CA ASN A 31 0.37 -4.60 -8.37
C ASN A 31 -0.79 -3.83 -7.73
N ALA A 32 -1.93 -3.76 -8.44
CA ALA A 32 -3.06 -2.91 -8.09
C ALA A 32 -4.13 -3.63 -7.25
N MET A 33 -4.00 -4.95 -7.04
CA MET A 33 -4.93 -5.76 -6.25
C MET A 33 -6.40 -5.56 -6.65
N LEU A 34 -6.70 -5.49 -7.94
CA LEU A 34 -8.08 -5.37 -8.42
C LEU A 34 -8.71 -6.75 -8.56
N LEU A 35 -8.81 -7.46 -7.43
CA LEU A 35 -9.45 -8.79 -7.38
C LEU A 35 -10.92 -8.69 -7.81
N PRO A 36 -11.50 -9.76 -8.40
CA PRO A 36 -12.89 -9.76 -8.88
C PRO A 36 -13.89 -9.37 -7.79
N GLN A 37 -14.67 -8.31 -8.02
CA GLN A 37 -15.63 -7.79 -7.04
C GLN A 37 -16.70 -8.81 -6.64
N ALA A 38 -17.01 -9.79 -7.49
CA ALA A 38 -17.94 -10.88 -7.19
C ALA A 38 -17.45 -11.77 -6.03
N LEU A 39 -16.13 -11.92 -5.87
CA LEU A 39 -15.50 -12.70 -4.81
C LEU A 39 -15.02 -11.82 -3.64
N TYR A 40 -14.60 -10.60 -3.97
CA TYR A 40 -13.97 -9.66 -3.03
C TYR A 40 -14.67 -8.28 -3.03
N PRO A 41 -15.95 -8.17 -2.68
CA PRO A 41 -16.74 -6.95 -2.88
C PRO A 41 -16.35 -5.76 -1.99
N ASN A 42 -15.55 -5.99 -0.95
CA ASN A 42 -15.33 -5.03 0.13
C ASN A 42 -13.92 -4.43 0.14
N TYR A 43 -13.19 -4.43 -0.98
CA TYR A 43 -11.87 -3.80 -1.08
C TYR A 43 -11.86 -2.51 -1.89
N GLY A 44 -13.04 -1.94 -2.19
CA GLY A 44 -13.14 -0.59 -2.76
C GLY A 44 -12.46 -0.42 -4.12
N GLN A 45 -12.39 -1.46 -4.95
CA GLN A 45 -11.69 -1.50 -6.25
C GLN A 45 -11.97 -0.25 -7.08
N MET A 46 -13.26 0.09 -7.29
CA MET A 46 -13.68 1.26 -8.05
C MET A 46 -13.20 2.58 -7.46
N ARG A 47 -13.19 2.70 -6.12
CA ARG A 47 -12.68 3.90 -5.45
C ARG A 47 -11.16 3.98 -5.55
N ARG A 48 -10.46 2.87 -5.36
CA ARG A 48 -9.00 2.82 -5.41
C ARG A 48 -8.46 3.18 -6.79
N VAL A 49 -9.11 2.75 -7.88
CA VAL A 49 -8.64 3.14 -9.24
C VAL A 49 -8.80 4.63 -9.52
N GLU A 50 -9.82 5.28 -8.98
CA GLU A 50 -9.97 6.75 -9.06
C GLU A 50 -8.85 7.46 -8.31
N LEU A 51 -8.53 6.97 -7.10
CA LEU A 51 -7.44 7.51 -6.28
C LEU A 51 -6.08 7.27 -6.94
N MET A 52 -5.82 6.05 -7.44
CA MET A 52 -4.58 5.69 -8.14
C MET A 52 -4.34 6.58 -9.34
N ALA A 53 -5.34 6.75 -10.21
CA ALA A 53 -5.19 7.58 -11.41
C ALA A 53 -4.95 9.06 -11.09
N ALA A 54 -5.48 9.56 -9.97
CA ALA A 54 -5.24 10.91 -9.47
C ALA A 54 -3.90 11.06 -8.72
N SER A 55 -3.18 9.97 -8.46
CA SER A 55 -2.01 9.97 -7.60
C SER A 55 -0.83 10.75 -8.20
N PRO A 56 -0.16 11.62 -7.43
CA PRO A 56 1.02 12.34 -7.90
C PRO A 56 2.21 11.42 -8.21
N ILE A 57 2.24 10.21 -7.64
CA ILE A 57 3.31 9.21 -7.87
C ILE A 57 3.46 8.89 -9.36
N LEU A 58 2.35 8.86 -10.10
CA LEU A 58 2.33 8.49 -11.52
C LEU A 58 2.66 9.69 -12.43
N GLN A 59 2.68 10.91 -11.90
CA GLN A 59 2.85 12.14 -12.70
C GLN A 59 4.27 12.36 -13.22
N SER A 60 5.27 11.67 -12.67
CA SER A 60 6.66 11.73 -13.13
C SER A 60 7.05 10.57 -14.04
N GLN A 61 6.13 9.63 -14.30
CA GLN A 61 6.41 8.40 -15.05
C GLN A 61 6.07 8.55 -16.54
N ASP A 62 6.81 7.82 -17.37
CA ASP A 62 6.60 7.71 -18.81
C ASP A 62 5.84 6.44 -19.19
N VAL A 63 6.11 5.34 -18.48
CA VAL A 63 5.50 4.04 -18.69
C VAL A 63 5.05 3.46 -17.35
N LEU A 64 3.88 2.83 -17.34
CA LEU A 64 3.30 2.14 -16.20
C LEU A 64 3.08 0.69 -16.57
N VAL A 65 3.44 -0.22 -15.66
CA VAL A 65 3.18 -1.65 -15.77
C VAL A 65 2.34 -2.05 -14.57
N PHE A 66 1.10 -2.46 -14.81
CA PHE A 66 0.18 -2.86 -13.75
C PHE A 66 0.03 -4.37 -13.70
N GLN A 67 -0.17 -4.90 -12.48
CA GLN A 67 -0.51 -6.29 -12.20
C GLN A 67 -1.84 -6.36 -11.43
N GLU A 68 -2.43 -7.56 -11.36
CA GLU A 68 -3.73 -7.85 -10.72
C GLU A 68 -4.88 -6.95 -11.19
N LEU A 69 -4.94 -6.64 -12.48
CA LEU A 69 -6.07 -5.95 -13.12
C LEU A 69 -7.26 -6.87 -13.43
N GLN A 70 -7.55 -7.85 -12.57
CA GLN A 70 -8.48 -8.95 -12.84
C GLN A 70 -9.95 -8.51 -12.90
N ASP A 71 -10.38 -7.57 -12.06
CA ASP A 71 -11.74 -7.03 -12.12
C ASP A 71 -11.90 -6.16 -13.37
N ASN A 72 -12.73 -6.63 -14.31
CA ASN A 72 -12.94 -5.96 -15.60
C ASN A 72 -13.40 -4.51 -15.44
N ALA A 73 -14.41 -4.25 -14.60
CA ALA A 73 -14.98 -2.91 -14.43
C ALA A 73 -13.96 -1.93 -13.85
N ALA A 74 -13.23 -2.34 -12.80
CA ALA A 74 -12.23 -1.49 -12.17
C ALA A 74 -11.01 -1.27 -13.07
N SER A 75 -10.52 -2.32 -13.74
CA SER A 75 -9.36 -2.22 -14.63
C SER A 75 -9.63 -1.37 -15.89
N GLU A 76 -10.83 -1.48 -16.49
CA GLU A 76 -11.26 -0.63 -17.60
C GLU A 76 -11.42 0.84 -17.17
N ARG A 77 -11.97 1.05 -15.96
CA ARG A 77 -12.06 2.39 -15.36
C ARG A 77 -10.67 3.00 -15.15
N LEU A 78 -9.72 2.24 -14.59
CA LEU A 78 -8.34 2.69 -14.40
C LEU A 78 -7.70 3.10 -15.73
N GLN A 79 -7.76 2.23 -16.74
CA GLN A 79 -7.22 2.51 -18.08
C GLN A 79 -7.83 3.79 -18.67
N THR A 80 -9.15 3.95 -18.58
CA THR A 80 -9.87 5.14 -19.05
C THR A 80 -9.39 6.41 -18.34
N LEU A 81 -9.23 6.38 -17.02
CA LEU A 81 -8.75 7.53 -16.25
C LEU A 81 -7.29 7.89 -16.56
N LEU A 82 -6.48 6.91 -16.94
CA LEU A 82 -5.07 7.12 -17.31
C LEU A 82 -4.89 7.64 -18.74
N LYS A 83 -5.84 7.42 -19.67
CA LYS A 83 -5.73 7.80 -21.08
C LYS A 83 -5.31 9.25 -21.36
N PRO A 84 -5.77 10.28 -20.62
CA PRO A 84 -5.35 11.66 -20.87
C PRO A 84 -3.84 11.87 -20.76
N ARG A 85 -3.14 11.04 -19.97
CA ARG A 85 -1.68 11.11 -19.76
C ARG A 85 -0.92 9.98 -20.44
N PHE A 86 -1.51 8.79 -20.46
CA PHE A 86 -0.95 7.58 -21.05
C PHE A 86 -1.88 7.07 -22.15
N PRO A 87 -1.93 7.75 -23.31
CA PRO A 87 -2.88 7.44 -24.37
C PRO A 87 -2.60 6.12 -25.09
N TYR A 88 -1.37 5.59 -24.98
CA TYR A 88 -0.97 4.33 -25.61
C TYR A 88 -1.02 3.21 -24.57
N GLN A 89 -1.98 2.31 -24.71
CA GLN A 89 -2.25 1.26 -23.73
C GLN A 89 -2.38 -0.10 -24.42
N THR A 90 -1.91 -1.15 -23.76
CA THR A 90 -2.25 -2.53 -24.09
C THR A 90 -3.60 -2.88 -23.47
N PRO A 91 -4.35 -3.85 -24.04
CA PRO A 91 -5.38 -4.55 -23.28
C PRO A 91 -4.78 -5.25 -22.04
N VAL A 92 -5.64 -5.77 -21.17
CA VAL A 92 -5.23 -6.71 -20.12
C VAL A 92 -4.99 -8.09 -20.76
N ILE A 93 -3.85 -8.72 -20.46
CA ILE A 93 -3.51 -10.04 -21.04
C ILE A 93 -4.54 -11.10 -20.63
N GLY A 94 -4.80 -12.06 -21.52
CA GLY A 94 -5.71 -13.18 -21.24
C GLY A 94 -7.20 -12.81 -21.32
N ARG A 95 -7.56 -11.52 -21.40
CA ARG A 95 -8.97 -11.08 -21.48
C ARG A 95 -9.56 -11.24 -22.87
N THR A 96 -8.77 -10.92 -23.89
CA THR A 96 -9.16 -11.01 -25.30
C THR A 96 -7.93 -11.13 -26.19
N GLN A 97 -8.09 -11.73 -27.37
CA GLN A 97 -7.06 -11.73 -28.41
C GLN A 97 -7.11 -10.44 -29.26
N GLN A 98 -8.20 -9.68 -29.19
CA GLN A 98 -8.38 -8.45 -29.96
C GLN A 98 -7.54 -7.31 -29.40
N GLY A 99 -7.02 -6.45 -30.29
CA GLY A 99 -6.21 -5.30 -29.90
C GLY A 99 -4.74 -5.64 -29.56
N TRP A 100 -4.30 -6.86 -29.85
CA TRP A 100 -2.91 -7.33 -29.80
C TRP A 100 -2.39 -7.62 -31.21
N ASP A 101 -1.12 -7.34 -31.47
CA ASP A 101 -0.44 -7.68 -32.73
C ASP A 101 -0.04 -9.17 -32.77
N GLY A 102 -0.08 -9.83 -31.61
CA GLY A 102 0.16 -11.26 -31.48
C GLY A 102 -0.30 -11.78 -30.13
N THR A 103 -0.81 -13.01 -30.14
CA THR A 103 -1.19 -13.75 -28.94
C THR A 103 -0.56 -15.13 -29.01
N GLU A 104 0.20 -15.48 -27.98
CA GLU A 104 0.80 -16.79 -27.82
C GLU A 104 0.32 -17.44 -26.51
N GLY A 105 0.13 -18.76 -26.52
CA GLY A 105 -0.20 -19.54 -25.32
C GLY A 105 -1.66 -19.51 -24.83
N TRP A 106 -2.60 -19.07 -25.66
CA TRP A 106 -4.02 -18.95 -25.30
C TRP A 106 -4.65 -20.28 -24.83
N ASN A 107 -5.37 -20.22 -23.70
CA ASN A 107 -6.14 -21.34 -23.17
C ASN A 107 -7.54 -20.87 -22.72
N GLY A 108 -8.53 -21.02 -23.60
CA GLY A 108 -9.91 -20.57 -23.35
C GLY A 108 -10.67 -21.31 -22.25
N MET A 109 -10.07 -22.29 -21.57
CA MET A 109 -10.69 -22.99 -20.43
C MET A 109 -10.43 -22.29 -19.09
N LYS A 110 -9.48 -21.34 -19.02
CA LYS A 110 -9.20 -20.62 -17.78
C LYS A 110 -10.29 -19.57 -17.54
N PRO A 111 -10.90 -19.53 -16.34
CA PRO A 111 -11.99 -18.61 -16.05
C PRO A 111 -11.55 -17.15 -15.83
N GLU A 112 -10.28 -16.90 -15.52
CA GLU A 112 -9.78 -15.55 -15.19
C GLU A 112 -8.65 -15.10 -16.14
N ASP A 113 -8.57 -13.79 -16.38
CA ASP A 113 -7.49 -13.20 -17.16
C ASP A 113 -6.16 -13.10 -16.38
N GLY A 114 -5.09 -12.64 -17.03
CA GLY A 114 -3.77 -12.58 -16.40
C GLY A 114 -3.50 -11.30 -15.60
N GLY A 115 -4.39 -10.30 -15.67
CA GLY A 115 -4.30 -9.10 -14.86
C GLY A 115 -3.13 -8.16 -15.15
N VAL A 116 -2.42 -8.31 -16.27
CA VAL A 116 -1.26 -7.45 -16.63
C VAL A 116 -1.59 -6.51 -17.78
N ALA A 117 -1.23 -5.24 -17.67
CA ALA A 117 -1.30 -4.27 -18.76
C ALA A 117 -0.16 -3.23 -18.68
N ILE A 118 0.17 -2.64 -19.85
CA ILE A 118 1.16 -1.57 -19.98
C ILE A 118 0.47 -0.31 -20.49
N ALA A 119 0.75 0.82 -19.86
CA ALA A 119 0.31 2.15 -20.29
C ALA A 119 1.52 3.07 -20.50
N SER A 120 1.53 3.84 -21.59
CA SER A 120 2.67 4.65 -22.00
C SER A 120 2.23 6.03 -22.48
N ARG A 121 3.01 7.05 -22.12
CA ARG A 121 2.89 8.41 -22.70
C ARG A 121 3.39 8.45 -24.15
N TRP A 122 4.28 7.51 -24.49
CA TRP A 122 4.96 7.40 -25.78
C TRP A 122 4.30 6.32 -26.64
N PRO A 123 4.32 6.45 -27.98
CA PRO A 123 3.70 5.48 -28.88
C PRO A 123 4.17 4.04 -28.63
N ILE A 124 3.22 3.13 -28.40
CA ILE A 124 3.45 1.68 -28.45
C ILE A 124 3.29 1.27 -29.91
N VAL A 125 4.39 0.91 -30.56
CA VAL A 125 4.44 0.57 -32.00
C VAL A 125 4.25 -0.93 -32.26
N GLU A 126 4.42 -1.76 -31.24
CA GLU A 126 4.07 -3.18 -31.26
C GLU A 126 3.63 -3.59 -29.85
N LYS A 127 2.56 -4.37 -29.75
CA LYS A 127 2.08 -4.95 -28.50
C LYS A 127 1.68 -6.41 -28.68
N ARG A 128 2.17 -7.29 -27.82
CA ARG A 128 1.88 -8.73 -27.86
C ARG A 128 1.59 -9.25 -26.46
N GLN A 129 0.83 -10.33 -26.38
CA GLN A 129 0.62 -11.05 -25.12
C GLN A 129 1.12 -12.49 -25.24
N TYR A 130 1.75 -12.97 -24.18
CA TYR A 130 2.15 -14.36 -24.03
C TYR A 130 1.60 -14.90 -22.73
N LEU A 131 0.93 -16.04 -22.79
CA LEU A 131 0.28 -16.68 -21.66
C LEU A 131 1.06 -17.95 -21.32
N PHE A 132 1.48 -18.08 -20.07
CA PHE A 132 2.43 -19.12 -19.66
C PHE A 132 1.88 -20.51 -19.96
N GLN A 133 2.75 -21.35 -20.52
CA GLN A 133 2.47 -22.76 -20.74
C GLN A 133 2.80 -23.60 -19.50
N THR A 134 3.73 -23.13 -18.66
CA THR A 134 3.96 -23.72 -17.34
C THR A 134 2.67 -23.64 -16.51
N PRO A 135 2.12 -24.77 -16.07
CA PRO A 135 0.94 -24.76 -15.22
C PRO A 135 1.22 -24.04 -13.89
N GLY A 136 0.42 -23.03 -13.58
CA GLY A 136 0.37 -22.45 -12.23
C GLY A 136 -0.22 -23.43 -11.21
N CYS A 137 -0.02 -23.13 -9.93
CA CYS A 137 -0.60 -23.87 -8.82
C CYS A 137 -1.65 -23.03 -8.07
N SER A 138 -2.51 -23.69 -7.29
CA SER A 138 -3.62 -23.05 -6.57
C SER A 138 -4.50 -22.19 -7.49
N TRP A 139 -4.94 -21.01 -7.02
CA TRP A 139 -5.80 -20.08 -7.76
C TRP A 139 -5.12 -19.51 -9.00
N ASP A 140 -3.80 -19.36 -9.01
CA ASP A 140 -3.03 -18.94 -10.19
C ASP A 140 -3.15 -19.95 -11.33
N GLY A 141 -3.38 -21.23 -11.01
CA GLY A 141 -3.72 -22.26 -11.98
C GLY A 141 -5.06 -22.02 -12.69
N GLN A 142 -5.91 -21.08 -12.25
CA GLN A 142 -7.19 -20.73 -12.89
C GLN A 142 -7.12 -19.42 -13.69
N ALA A 143 -5.97 -18.75 -13.71
CA ALA A 143 -5.77 -17.50 -14.43
C ALA A 143 -4.90 -17.68 -15.67
N LEU A 144 -5.11 -16.85 -16.69
CA LEU A 144 -4.23 -16.71 -17.85
C LEU A 144 -3.02 -15.84 -17.50
N LYS A 145 -2.25 -16.20 -16.47
CA LYS A 145 -1.00 -15.51 -16.11
C LYS A 145 0.03 -15.59 -17.24
N GLY A 146 0.87 -14.57 -17.34
CA GLY A 146 1.76 -14.39 -18.48
C GLY A 146 2.47 -13.04 -18.47
N PHE A 147 2.75 -12.52 -19.67
CA PHE A 147 3.31 -11.20 -19.83
C PHE A 147 2.74 -10.43 -21.04
N ALA A 148 2.67 -9.11 -20.89
CA ALA A 148 2.48 -8.17 -21.98
C ALA A 148 3.84 -7.69 -22.48
N TYR A 149 4.03 -7.63 -23.79
CA TYR A 149 5.18 -6.99 -24.42
C TYR A 149 4.73 -5.71 -25.12
N ALA A 150 5.49 -4.64 -24.96
CA ALA A 150 5.32 -3.38 -25.68
C ALA A 150 6.67 -2.88 -26.23
N ARG A 151 6.74 -2.62 -27.53
CA ARG A 151 7.82 -1.85 -28.16
C ARG A 151 7.42 -0.38 -28.19
N ILE A 152 8.17 0.47 -27.52
CA ILE A 152 7.82 1.87 -27.24
C ILE A 152 8.80 2.81 -27.94
N ALA A 153 8.29 3.73 -28.74
CA ALA A 153 9.09 4.72 -29.47
C ALA A 153 9.27 6.01 -28.64
N VAL A 154 10.48 6.27 -28.16
CA VAL A 154 10.84 7.41 -27.32
C VAL A 154 11.92 8.23 -28.01
N ASN A 155 11.60 9.47 -28.42
CA ASN A 155 12.55 10.39 -29.05
C ASN A 155 13.36 9.79 -30.23
N GLY A 156 12.73 8.92 -31.03
CA GLY A 156 13.37 8.25 -32.17
C GLY A 156 14.21 7.00 -31.81
N GLN A 157 14.21 6.60 -30.55
CA GLN A 157 14.81 5.34 -30.05
C GLN A 157 13.70 4.40 -29.58
N PHE A 158 14.04 3.12 -29.42
CA PHE A 158 13.11 2.11 -28.95
C PHE A 158 13.49 1.53 -27.59
N TYR A 159 12.44 1.27 -26.82
CA TYR A 159 12.48 0.50 -25.58
C TYR A 159 11.56 -0.71 -25.72
N HIS A 160 12.00 -1.87 -25.26
CA HIS A 160 11.17 -3.06 -25.14
C HIS A 160 10.80 -3.26 -23.68
N VAL A 161 9.52 -3.21 -23.36
CA VAL A 161 9.00 -3.40 -22.00
C VAL A 161 8.18 -4.67 -21.96
N ILE A 162 8.60 -5.61 -21.11
CA ILE A 162 7.87 -6.84 -20.80
C ILE A 162 7.28 -6.66 -19.40
N GLY A 163 5.95 -6.54 -19.32
CA GLY A 163 5.21 -6.49 -18.06
C GLY A 163 4.73 -7.88 -17.67
N THR A 164 4.95 -8.34 -16.44
CA THR A 164 4.53 -9.69 -16.00
C THR A 164 4.01 -9.72 -14.56
N HIS A 165 3.37 -10.83 -14.19
CA HIS A 165 3.02 -11.20 -12.83
C HIS A 165 3.21 -12.72 -12.70
N LEU A 166 4.24 -13.14 -11.96
CA LEU A 166 4.61 -14.55 -11.83
C LEU A 166 3.73 -15.29 -10.80
N GLN A 167 3.91 -16.61 -10.70
CA GLN A 167 3.27 -17.47 -9.71
C GLN A 167 3.50 -16.95 -8.27
N SER A 168 2.41 -16.75 -7.55
CA SER A 168 2.40 -16.37 -6.12
C SER A 168 2.88 -17.50 -5.21
N GLU A 169 3.44 -17.14 -4.06
CA GLU A 169 3.67 -18.09 -2.97
C GLU A 169 2.31 -18.40 -2.31
N ASP A 170 1.78 -19.59 -2.59
CA ASP A 170 0.46 -20.01 -2.10
C ASP A 170 0.59 -21.36 -1.37
N SER A 171 0.02 -21.44 -0.17
CA SER A 171 -0.08 -22.68 0.63
C SER A 171 -0.73 -23.87 -0.10
N GLY A 172 -1.51 -23.62 -1.15
CA GLY A 172 -2.09 -24.62 -2.04
C GLY A 172 -1.09 -25.22 -3.04
N CYS A 173 0.12 -24.68 -3.15
CA CYS A 173 1.20 -25.23 -3.95
C CYS A 173 1.98 -26.28 -3.15
N ALA A 174 1.65 -27.56 -3.38
CA ALA A 174 2.29 -28.66 -2.65
C ALA A 174 3.82 -28.61 -2.72
N ASN A 175 4.50 -28.82 -1.58
CA ASN A 175 5.95 -28.90 -1.44
C ASN A 175 6.74 -27.68 -1.95
N HIS A 176 6.19 -26.46 -1.84
CA HIS A 176 6.82 -25.23 -2.35
C HIS A 176 7.16 -25.30 -3.85
N ALA A 177 6.30 -25.95 -4.64
CA ALA A 177 6.45 -26.04 -6.08
C ALA A 177 6.38 -24.66 -6.78
N ASP A 178 5.89 -23.63 -6.09
CA ASP A 178 5.76 -22.25 -6.58
C ASP A 178 7.11 -21.68 -7.05
N ILE A 179 8.22 -21.95 -6.35
CA ILE A 179 9.58 -21.55 -6.77
C ILE A 179 9.92 -22.16 -8.14
N GLY A 180 9.65 -23.46 -8.31
CA GLY A 180 9.91 -24.17 -9.56
C GLY A 180 9.08 -23.63 -10.72
N VAL A 181 7.81 -23.30 -10.44
CA VAL A 181 6.89 -22.67 -11.41
C VAL A 181 7.39 -21.28 -11.80
N ARG A 182 7.76 -20.41 -10.84
CA ARG A 182 8.31 -19.08 -11.12
C ARG A 182 9.56 -19.15 -12.00
N GLN A 183 10.50 -20.05 -11.69
CA GLN A 183 11.69 -20.24 -12.52
C GLN A 183 11.36 -20.74 -13.93
N ALA A 184 10.37 -21.61 -14.10
CA ALA A 184 9.94 -22.06 -15.42
C ALA A 184 9.28 -20.92 -16.22
N GLN A 185 8.41 -20.12 -15.59
CA GLN A 185 7.83 -18.92 -16.20
C GLN A 185 8.90 -17.90 -16.61
N LEU A 186 9.92 -17.67 -15.77
CA LEU A 186 11.07 -16.82 -16.11
C LEU A 186 11.84 -17.36 -17.32
N ARG A 187 12.01 -18.68 -17.46
CA ARG A 187 12.62 -19.30 -18.63
C ARG A 187 11.77 -19.14 -19.89
N GLU A 188 10.44 -19.16 -19.78
CA GLU A 188 9.54 -18.85 -20.90
C GLU A 188 9.71 -17.41 -21.38
N ILE A 189 9.82 -16.43 -20.45
CA ILE A 189 10.11 -15.03 -20.79
C ILE A 189 11.46 -14.94 -21.53
N ALA A 190 12.51 -15.53 -20.97
CA ALA A 190 13.87 -15.49 -21.55
C ALA A 190 13.90 -16.13 -22.95
N ALA A 191 13.27 -17.29 -23.13
CA ALA A 191 13.19 -17.99 -24.41
C ALA A 191 12.40 -17.18 -25.45
N TRP A 192 11.29 -16.55 -25.06
CA TRP A 192 10.52 -15.69 -25.95
C TRP A 192 11.35 -14.49 -26.42
N ILE A 193 12.03 -13.79 -25.50
CA ILE A 193 12.91 -12.67 -25.84
C ILE A 193 14.00 -13.10 -26.82
N GLN A 194 14.65 -14.24 -26.57
CA GLN A 194 15.69 -14.79 -27.44
C GLN A 194 15.13 -15.10 -28.84
N SER A 195 13.96 -15.76 -28.92
CA SER A 195 13.32 -16.12 -30.20
C SER A 195 12.96 -14.90 -31.06
N ARG A 196 12.76 -13.75 -30.43
CA ARG A 196 12.41 -12.49 -31.10
C ARG A 196 13.60 -11.75 -31.66
N HIS A 197 14.83 -12.16 -31.32
CA HIS A 197 16.05 -11.53 -31.79
C HIS A 197 16.03 -10.00 -31.56
N LEU A 198 15.60 -9.57 -30.36
CA LEU A 198 15.52 -8.14 -30.03
C LEU A 198 16.91 -7.49 -30.20
N PRO A 199 17.00 -6.26 -30.74
CA PRO A 199 18.30 -5.65 -31.03
C PRO A 199 19.16 -5.43 -29.78
N ALA A 200 20.47 -5.66 -29.90
CA ALA A 200 21.41 -5.48 -28.79
C ALA A 200 21.68 -3.99 -28.47
N ASP A 201 21.39 -3.09 -29.40
CA ASP A 201 21.50 -1.64 -29.27
C ASP A 201 20.21 -0.95 -28.78
N GLU A 202 19.09 -1.70 -28.70
CA GLU A 202 17.85 -1.28 -28.05
C GLU A 202 17.81 -1.78 -26.59
N THR A 203 17.12 -1.06 -25.69
CA THR A 203 17.04 -1.39 -24.25
C THR A 203 15.88 -2.34 -24.01
N VAL A 204 16.11 -3.44 -23.28
CA VAL A 204 15.08 -4.42 -22.91
C VAL A 204 14.89 -4.46 -21.40
N ILE A 205 13.64 -4.30 -20.97
CA ILE A 205 13.20 -4.17 -19.58
C ILE A 205 12.15 -5.24 -19.28
N VAL A 206 12.32 -5.94 -18.16
CA VAL A 206 11.31 -6.84 -17.59
C VAL A 206 10.82 -6.27 -16.26
N ALA A 207 9.52 -6.00 -16.14
CA ALA A 207 8.93 -5.29 -15.03
C ALA A 207 7.70 -6.00 -14.49
N GLY A 208 7.50 -6.01 -13.18
CA GLY A 208 6.33 -6.62 -12.58
C GLY A 208 6.53 -7.12 -11.16
N ASP A 209 5.46 -7.69 -10.64
CA ASP A 209 5.47 -8.53 -9.46
C ASP A 209 6.05 -9.90 -9.84
N MET A 210 7.28 -10.15 -9.39
CA MET A 210 7.98 -11.41 -9.67
C MET A 210 7.71 -12.47 -8.60
N ASN A 211 6.97 -12.14 -7.53
CA ASN A 211 6.74 -13.02 -6.38
C ASN A 211 8.01 -13.70 -5.85
N THR A 212 9.17 -13.04 -6.01
CA THR A 212 10.48 -13.54 -5.61
C THR A 212 11.05 -12.57 -4.60
N ASP A 213 11.08 -12.95 -3.32
CA ASP A 213 11.58 -12.05 -2.29
C ASP A 213 13.09 -11.82 -2.42
N ARG A 214 13.49 -10.54 -2.43
CA ARG A 214 14.90 -10.11 -2.53
C ARG A 214 15.76 -10.71 -1.42
N TYR A 215 15.19 -10.92 -0.24
CA TYR A 215 15.92 -11.46 0.91
C TYR A 215 16.05 -13.00 0.87
N LYS A 216 15.25 -13.69 0.05
CA LYS A 216 15.45 -15.10 -0.34
C LYS A 216 16.54 -15.22 -1.42
N THR A 217 17.79 -14.94 -1.02
CA THR A 217 18.93 -14.70 -1.92
C THR A 217 19.20 -15.76 -2.99
N ALA A 218 18.90 -17.03 -2.75
CA ALA A 218 19.08 -18.10 -3.74
C ALA A 218 18.10 -17.98 -4.92
N GLU A 219 16.82 -17.76 -4.62
CA GLU A 219 15.79 -17.59 -5.63
C GLU A 219 15.94 -16.26 -6.37
N TYR A 220 16.23 -15.18 -5.62
CA TYR A 220 16.50 -13.87 -6.19
C TYR A 220 17.66 -13.89 -7.21
N ARG A 221 18.78 -14.55 -6.87
CA ARG A 221 19.89 -14.73 -7.82
C ARG A 221 19.50 -15.56 -9.04
N ALA A 222 18.77 -16.65 -8.83
CA ALA A 222 18.27 -17.47 -9.94
C ALA A 222 17.38 -16.67 -10.90
N MET A 223 16.53 -15.76 -10.39
CA MET A 223 15.74 -14.86 -11.23
C MET A 223 16.63 -13.96 -12.10
N LEU A 224 17.65 -13.32 -11.50
CA LEU A 224 18.58 -12.48 -12.26
C LEU A 224 19.37 -13.28 -13.30
N ASP A 225 19.80 -14.49 -12.96
CA ASP A 225 20.57 -15.35 -13.85
C ASP A 225 19.71 -15.89 -15.01
N ILE A 226 18.49 -16.34 -14.75
CA ILE A 226 17.57 -16.84 -15.80
C ILE A 226 17.26 -15.73 -16.82
N LEU A 227 16.96 -14.51 -16.33
CA LEU A 227 16.68 -13.38 -17.21
C LEU A 227 17.93 -12.76 -17.82
N GLN A 228 19.13 -13.12 -17.35
CA GLN A 228 20.37 -12.41 -17.65
C GLN A 228 20.25 -10.91 -17.32
N ALA A 229 19.60 -10.58 -16.21
CA ALA A 229 19.32 -9.23 -15.77
C ALA A 229 20.49 -8.62 -14.97
N SER A 230 20.61 -7.30 -15.04
CA SER A 230 21.45 -6.50 -14.15
C SER A 230 20.72 -6.24 -12.83
N GLU A 231 21.40 -6.42 -11.70
CA GLU A 231 20.86 -6.05 -10.39
C GLU A 231 20.74 -4.51 -10.28
N PRO A 232 19.55 -3.96 -9.97
CA PRO A 232 19.37 -2.52 -9.84
C PRO A 232 19.93 -2.00 -8.52
N ARG A 233 20.12 -0.68 -8.45
CA ARG A 233 20.36 0.02 -7.18
C ARG A 233 19.04 0.20 -6.45
N TYR A 234 18.90 -0.44 -5.31
CA TYR A 234 17.69 -0.33 -4.51
C TYR A 234 17.70 0.96 -3.67
N ALA A 235 16.59 1.68 -3.72
CA ALA A 235 16.30 2.81 -2.85
C ALA A 235 14.86 2.72 -2.33
N GLY A 236 14.47 3.57 -1.38
CA GLY A 236 13.09 3.62 -0.94
C GLY A 236 12.78 2.68 0.22
N MET A 237 11.53 2.22 0.25
CA MET A 237 11.07 1.25 1.23
C MET A 237 11.82 -0.09 1.10
N PRO A 238 12.12 -0.78 2.21
CA PRO A 238 12.82 -2.06 2.20
C PRO A 238 11.97 -3.23 1.66
N HIS A 239 10.65 -3.05 1.58
CA HIS A 239 9.68 -4.06 1.14
C HIS A 239 8.69 -3.39 0.17
N SER A 240 8.32 -4.08 -0.91
CA SER A 240 7.24 -3.63 -1.81
C SER A 240 5.90 -4.22 -1.41
N PHE A 241 5.90 -5.34 -0.69
CA PHE A 241 4.75 -5.93 -0.04
C PHE A 241 4.97 -5.91 1.47
N ASP A 242 4.40 -4.91 2.15
CA ASP A 242 4.68 -4.66 3.57
C ASP A 242 3.50 -5.07 4.46
N THR A 243 3.51 -6.31 4.94
CA THR A 243 2.48 -6.86 5.82
C THR A 243 2.44 -6.24 7.21
N ALA A 244 3.33 -5.28 7.54
CA ALA A 244 3.30 -4.51 8.79
C ALA A 244 2.94 -3.04 8.55
N GLY A 245 3.49 -2.46 7.49
CA GLY A 245 3.36 -1.06 7.13
C GLY A 245 2.27 -0.76 6.10
N ASN A 246 1.62 -1.73 5.46
CA ASN A 246 0.51 -1.45 4.54
C ASN A 246 -0.80 -1.89 5.17
N GLY A 247 -1.82 -1.01 5.20
CA GLY A 247 -3.09 -1.27 5.88
C GLY A 247 -3.89 -2.43 5.28
N ILE A 248 -3.80 -2.64 3.95
CA ILE A 248 -4.45 -3.74 3.24
C ILE A 248 -3.62 -5.02 3.39
N ALA A 249 -2.28 -4.95 3.24
CA ALA A 249 -1.44 -6.14 3.38
C ALA A 249 -1.45 -6.68 4.82
N LEU A 250 -1.36 -5.78 5.81
CA LEU A 250 -1.50 -6.13 7.22
C LEU A 250 -2.88 -6.71 7.52
N GLU A 251 -3.95 -6.27 6.83
CA GLU A 251 -5.25 -6.92 6.94
C GLU A 251 -5.21 -8.39 6.59
N ARG A 252 -4.77 -8.62 5.36
CA ARG A 252 -5.02 -9.87 4.65
C ARG A 252 -4.04 -10.93 5.09
N TYR A 253 -2.81 -10.52 5.38
CA TYR A 253 -1.66 -11.40 5.49
C TYR A 253 -0.96 -11.25 6.84
N GLY A 254 -0.56 -10.03 7.21
CA GLY A 254 0.23 -9.83 8.44
C GLY A 254 -0.55 -10.16 9.71
N ALA A 255 -1.71 -9.55 9.92
CA ALA A 255 -2.45 -9.68 11.16
C ALA A 255 -3.33 -10.95 11.23
N ARG A 256 -3.54 -11.63 10.09
CA ARG A 256 -4.30 -12.90 10.01
C ARG A 256 -3.40 -14.12 9.88
N GLY A 257 -2.41 -14.08 9.01
CA GLY A 257 -1.48 -15.18 8.71
C GLY A 257 -0.14 -15.09 9.46
N GLY A 258 0.27 -13.89 9.88
CA GLY A 258 1.60 -13.68 10.45
C GLY A 258 2.70 -13.56 9.39
N ASP A 259 2.31 -13.36 8.13
CA ASP A 259 3.20 -13.33 6.97
C ASP A 259 4.20 -12.16 7.11
N ALA A 260 5.45 -12.41 6.72
CA ALA A 260 6.52 -11.41 6.81
C ALA A 260 6.44 -10.41 5.64
N PRO A 261 6.94 -9.17 5.81
CA PRO A 261 7.14 -8.24 4.70
C PRO A 261 8.17 -8.76 3.69
N GLU A 262 7.94 -8.50 2.40
CA GLU A 262 8.77 -8.99 1.29
C GLU A 262 9.02 -7.91 0.23
N TYR A 263 10.11 -8.05 -0.53
CA TYR A 263 10.36 -7.22 -1.71
C TYR A 263 10.14 -8.07 -2.97
N LEU A 264 9.02 -7.87 -3.65
CA LEU A 264 8.52 -8.75 -4.72
C LEU A 264 8.45 -8.08 -6.11
N ASP A 265 8.47 -6.75 -6.15
CA ASP A 265 8.21 -5.97 -7.36
C ASP A 265 9.50 -5.40 -7.97
N TYR A 266 9.76 -5.70 -9.24
CA TYR A 266 11.04 -5.39 -9.89
C TYR A 266 10.87 -4.74 -11.26
N ILE A 267 11.91 -4.03 -11.69
CA ILE A 267 12.06 -3.45 -13.02
C ILE A 267 13.52 -3.67 -13.41
N LEU A 268 13.79 -4.67 -14.23
CA LEU A 268 15.13 -5.19 -14.50
C LEU A 268 15.54 -4.91 -15.93
N THR A 269 16.80 -4.50 -16.15
CA THR A 269 17.39 -4.34 -17.49
C THR A 269 18.19 -5.59 -17.87
N LEU A 270 18.09 -6.06 -19.11
CA LEU A 270 18.76 -7.31 -19.54
C LEU A 270 20.15 -7.06 -20.12
N LYS A 271 21.18 -7.76 -19.63
CA LYS A 271 22.61 -7.52 -19.90
C LYS A 271 23.03 -7.64 -21.37
N GLY A 272 22.32 -8.41 -22.19
CA GLY A 272 22.60 -8.58 -23.63
C GLY A 272 22.14 -7.42 -24.52
N HIS A 273 21.54 -6.40 -23.91
CA HIS A 273 20.91 -5.26 -24.59
C HIS A 273 21.50 -3.94 -24.08
N ARG A 274 21.15 -2.83 -24.73
CA ARG A 274 21.64 -1.50 -24.36
C ARG A 274 21.33 -1.20 -22.90
N GLN A 275 22.36 -0.88 -22.12
CA GLN A 275 22.24 -0.59 -20.69
C GLN A 275 22.18 0.92 -20.40
N PRO A 276 21.36 1.35 -19.44
CA PRO A 276 21.50 2.68 -18.84
C PRO A 276 22.78 2.79 -18.04
N SER A 277 23.25 4.02 -17.88
CA SER A 277 24.52 4.31 -17.17
C SER A 277 24.42 4.06 -15.66
N ALA A 278 23.19 4.08 -15.14
CA ALA A 278 22.81 3.66 -13.81
C ALA A 278 21.35 3.18 -13.88
N TRP A 279 20.90 2.39 -12.91
CA TRP A 279 19.52 1.94 -12.85
C TRP A 279 19.10 1.76 -11.40
N HIS A 280 18.00 2.41 -11.00
CA HIS A 280 17.47 2.33 -9.65
C HIS A 280 16.10 1.68 -9.66
N ASN A 281 15.79 0.95 -8.59
CA ASN A 281 14.45 0.55 -8.21
C ASN A 281 14.12 1.20 -6.87
N GLN A 282 13.08 2.03 -6.84
CA GLN A 282 12.65 2.78 -5.68
C GLN A 282 11.22 2.41 -5.29
N ALA A 283 11.06 1.66 -4.20
CA ALA A 283 9.75 1.34 -3.63
C ALA A 283 9.23 2.53 -2.80
N LEU A 284 7.95 2.87 -2.93
CA LEU A 284 7.36 4.06 -2.29
C LEU A 284 6.11 3.70 -1.47
N ASP A 285 6.12 3.99 -0.17
CA ASP A 285 4.98 3.87 0.76
C ASP A 285 3.94 4.97 0.56
N ALA A 286 3.53 5.20 -0.67
CA ALA A 286 2.75 6.37 -1.00
C ALA A 286 1.30 6.27 -0.49
N PRO A 287 0.84 7.21 0.35
CA PRO A 287 -0.50 7.16 0.89
C PRO A 287 -1.53 7.67 -0.13
N SER A 288 -2.65 6.98 -0.19
CA SER A 288 -3.88 7.47 -0.81
C SER A 288 -4.63 8.41 0.13
N PRO A 289 -5.45 9.33 -0.41
CA PRO A 289 -6.51 9.94 0.37
C PRO A 289 -7.36 8.86 1.03
N GLN A 290 -7.70 9.05 2.31
CA GLN A 290 -8.46 8.07 3.07
C GLN A 290 -9.75 7.68 2.34
N TRP A 291 -9.99 6.39 2.28
CA TRP A 291 -11.22 5.80 1.76
C TRP A 291 -11.71 4.72 2.73
N THR A 292 -12.97 4.34 2.58
CA THR A 292 -13.60 3.40 3.50
C THR A 292 -14.19 2.22 2.76
N ALA A 293 -14.10 1.05 3.37
CA ALA A 293 -14.82 -0.15 2.96
C ALA A 293 -15.73 -0.64 4.09
N ARG A 294 -16.90 -1.14 3.73
CA ARG A 294 -17.85 -1.71 4.70
C ARG A 294 -17.71 -3.23 4.71
N SER A 295 -17.54 -3.80 5.89
CA SER A 295 -17.67 -5.25 6.06
C SER A 295 -19.12 -5.67 5.88
N ALA A 296 -19.39 -6.52 4.90
CA ALA A 296 -20.72 -7.11 4.72
C ALA A 296 -21.16 -7.95 5.95
N VAL A 297 -20.21 -8.57 6.65
CA VAL A 297 -20.47 -9.45 7.80
C VAL A 297 -20.55 -8.67 9.11
N ALA A 298 -19.54 -7.85 9.41
CA ALA A 298 -19.49 -7.12 10.68
C ALA A 298 -20.37 -5.86 10.69
N LYS A 299 -20.89 -5.43 9.53
CA LYS A 299 -21.58 -4.13 9.31
C LYS A 299 -20.76 -2.89 9.68
N GLN A 300 -19.47 -3.08 10.01
CA GLN A 300 -18.50 -2.05 10.35
C GLN A 300 -17.91 -1.41 9.10
N THR A 301 -17.45 -0.17 9.26
CA THR A 301 -16.72 0.56 8.22
C THR A 301 -15.26 0.67 8.64
N TYR A 302 -14.35 0.27 7.76
CA TYR A 302 -12.91 0.34 7.97
C TYR A 302 -12.31 1.41 7.06
N ALA A 303 -11.38 2.20 7.60
CA ALA A 303 -10.65 3.21 6.86
C ALA A 303 -9.31 2.69 6.35
N TYR A 304 -8.92 3.06 5.14
CA TYR A 304 -7.65 2.71 4.53
C TYR A 304 -7.02 3.95 3.90
N THR A 305 -5.69 3.99 3.89
CA THR A 305 -4.89 5.00 3.17
C THR A 305 -3.90 4.37 2.20
N ASP A 306 -4.07 3.09 1.85
CA ASP A 306 -3.25 2.44 0.85
C ASP A 306 -4.04 2.26 -0.45
N PHE A 307 -3.37 2.37 -1.60
CA PHE A 307 -4.00 2.16 -2.90
C PHE A 307 -4.13 0.67 -3.23
N SER A 308 -3.20 -0.14 -2.76
CA SER A 308 -3.07 -1.59 -2.97
C SER A 308 -2.33 -2.17 -1.77
N ASP A 309 -2.32 -3.50 -1.59
CA ASP A 309 -1.45 -4.17 -0.63
C ASP A 309 0.03 -4.16 -1.04
N HIS A 310 0.32 -3.88 -2.31
CA HIS A 310 1.67 -3.58 -2.80
C HIS A 310 1.92 -2.07 -2.94
N TYR A 311 3.13 -1.67 -2.57
CA TYR A 311 3.70 -0.36 -2.89
C TYR A 311 4.21 -0.33 -4.35
N PRO A 312 4.04 0.80 -5.06
CA PRO A 312 4.63 0.95 -6.39
C PRO A 312 6.15 1.00 -6.31
N VAL A 313 6.80 0.40 -7.32
CA VAL A 313 8.24 0.51 -7.53
C VAL A 313 8.50 1.35 -8.78
N GLN A 314 9.23 2.45 -8.61
CA GLN A 314 9.68 3.33 -9.70
C GLN A 314 11.10 2.97 -10.12
N ALA A 315 11.40 3.09 -11.41
CA ALA A 315 12.73 2.92 -11.94
C ALA A 315 13.16 4.07 -12.84
N PHE A 316 14.43 4.42 -12.71
CA PHE A 316 15.06 5.53 -13.39
C PHE A 316 16.57 5.38 -13.37
N ALA A 317 17.25 5.97 -14.35
CA ALA A 317 18.71 5.97 -14.38
C ALA A 317 19.30 6.91 -13.33
N TRP A 318 18.81 8.15 -13.26
CA TRP A 318 19.30 9.19 -12.37
C TRP A 318 18.16 9.85 -11.61
N ALA A 319 18.36 10.07 -10.31
CA ALA A 319 17.44 10.86 -9.49
C ALA A 319 17.48 12.33 -9.93
N ASP A 320 16.33 13.00 -9.80
CA ASP A 320 16.19 14.43 -10.04
C ASP A 320 15.40 15.11 -8.92
N ALA A 321 15.00 16.37 -9.14
CA ALA A 321 14.27 17.15 -8.14
C ALA A 321 12.88 16.58 -7.81
N ALA A 322 12.31 15.74 -8.69
CA ALA A 322 11.02 15.09 -8.46
C ALA A 322 11.15 13.72 -7.80
N THR A 323 12.36 13.16 -7.68
CA THR A 323 12.60 11.86 -7.03
C THR A 323 12.41 11.98 -5.51
N PRO A 324 11.50 11.19 -4.89
CA PRO A 324 11.34 11.17 -3.44
C PRO A 324 12.65 10.77 -2.74
N THR A 325 13.01 11.48 -1.65
CA THR A 325 14.24 11.21 -0.89
C THR A 325 14.00 10.63 0.50
N ARG A 326 12.73 10.42 0.86
CA ARG A 326 12.29 9.85 2.12
C ARG A 326 10.93 9.17 1.97
N SER A 327 10.54 8.39 2.97
CA SER A 327 9.20 7.79 3.06
C SER A 327 8.10 8.85 2.99
N LEU A 328 7.00 8.50 2.35
CA LEU A 328 5.83 9.35 2.14
C LEU A 328 4.83 9.23 3.29
N THR A 329 4.90 8.14 4.06
CA THR A 329 4.20 7.97 5.34
C THR A 329 5.16 8.00 6.52
N ALA A 330 4.62 8.47 7.64
CA ALA A 330 5.31 8.39 8.91
C ALA A 330 5.31 6.93 9.39
N GLN A 331 6.47 6.37 9.69
CA GLN A 331 6.62 4.94 9.98
C GLN A 331 5.87 4.49 11.24
N PRO A 332 5.89 5.25 12.36
CA PRO A 332 5.08 4.88 13.51
C PRO A 332 3.57 5.02 13.24
N GLY A 333 3.17 5.92 12.34
CA GLY A 333 1.80 6.42 12.23
C GLY A 333 1.55 7.65 13.11
N GLY A 334 0.48 8.40 12.82
CA GLY A 334 0.17 9.69 13.46
C GLY A 334 -0.49 9.58 14.83
N TYR A 335 -1.02 8.41 15.18
CA TYR A 335 -1.82 8.19 16.40
C TYR A 335 -1.18 7.16 17.35
N ARG A 336 0.15 7.16 17.44
CA ARG A 336 0.90 6.31 18.38
C ARG A 336 1.24 7.00 19.68
N GLN A 337 1.35 6.19 20.74
CA GLN A 337 1.77 6.65 22.07
C GLN A 337 0.94 7.83 22.60
N ILE A 338 -0.34 7.87 22.25
CA ILE A 338 -1.29 8.89 22.70
C ILE A 338 -1.57 8.71 24.19
N SER A 339 -1.94 9.79 24.86
CA SER A 339 -2.39 9.80 26.25
C SER A 339 -3.80 10.38 26.32
N LEU A 340 -4.55 9.97 27.36
CA LEU A 340 -5.92 10.40 27.59
C LEU A 340 -6.03 10.92 29.03
N GLN A 341 -6.13 12.24 29.19
CA GLN A 341 -6.27 12.88 30.51
C GLN A 341 -7.75 13.14 30.81
N ASN A 342 -8.30 12.53 31.86
CA ASN A 342 -9.69 12.73 32.24
C ASN A 342 -9.94 14.17 32.73
N LEU A 343 -11.03 14.80 32.29
CA LEU A 343 -11.31 16.19 32.60
C LEU A 343 -11.86 16.41 34.02
N ALA A 344 -12.41 15.39 34.68
CA ALA A 344 -12.95 15.53 36.04
C ALA A 344 -11.85 15.48 37.12
N ASN A 345 -10.90 14.55 36.99
CA ASN A 345 -9.85 14.35 38.01
C ASN A 345 -8.44 14.81 37.57
N GLY A 346 -8.25 15.19 36.30
CA GLY A 346 -6.97 15.64 35.76
C GLY A 346 -5.90 14.56 35.63
N ARG A 347 -6.26 13.28 35.84
CA ARG A 347 -5.33 12.13 35.79
C ARG A 347 -5.44 11.41 34.45
N TYR A 348 -4.38 10.70 34.09
CA TYR A 348 -4.29 9.98 32.83
C TYR A 348 -4.84 8.57 32.96
N VAL A 349 -5.46 8.08 31.88
CA VAL A 349 -5.78 6.67 31.74
C VAL A 349 -4.49 5.85 31.75
N ARG A 350 -4.46 4.79 32.56
CA ARG A 350 -3.31 3.91 32.75
C ARG A 350 -3.76 2.44 32.77
N ALA A 351 -2.99 1.58 32.11
CA ALA A 351 -3.12 0.14 32.21
C ALA A 351 -2.57 -0.40 33.54
N GLY A 352 -3.24 -1.41 34.09
CA GLY A 352 -2.78 -2.14 35.27
C GLY A 352 -1.38 -2.77 35.09
N ASP A 353 -0.78 -3.22 36.20
CA ASP A 353 0.54 -3.87 36.17
C ASP A 353 0.50 -5.20 35.39
N ALA A 354 -0.58 -5.96 35.57
CA ALA A 354 -0.84 -7.16 34.79
C ALA A 354 -1.10 -6.79 33.32
N ASN A 355 -0.67 -7.66 32.41
CA ASN A 355 -0.97 -7.52 31.00
C ASN A 355 -2.49 -7.47 30.76
N ASP A 356 -3.23 -8.34 31.45
CA ASP A 356 -4.69 -8.39 31.40
C ASP A 356 -5.33 -7.54 32.52
N GLY A 357 -4.81 -6.32 32.70
CA GLY A 357 -5.13 -5.44 33.82
C GLY A 357 -6.26 -4.43 33.53
N TRP A 358 -7.00 -4.05 34.57
CA TRP A 358 -8.03 -3.00 34.52
C TRP A 358 -7.45 -1.64 34.14
N LEU A 359 -8.21 -0.86 33.39
CA LEU A 359 -7.87 0.51 33.03
C LEU A 359 -8.39 1.47 34.10
N LYS A 360 -7.54 2.40 34.54
CA LYS A 360 -7.84 3.40 35.57
C LYS A 360 -7.42 4.79 35.15
N THR A 361 -8.03 5.82 35.73
CA THR A 361 -7.63 7.23 35.61
C THR A 361 -6.84 7.67 36.84
N ASP A 362 -5.72 7.00 37.09
CA ASP A 362 -4.92 7.18 38.30
C ASP A 362 -3.47 7.61 38.02
N ALA A 363 -3.05 7.77 36.76
CA ALA A 363 -1.71 8.25 36.46
C ALA A 363 -1.61 9.78 36.65
N ALA A 364 -0.58 10.25 37.37
CA ALA A 364 -0.28 11.68 37.48
C ALA A 364 0.40 12.26 36.23
N ALA A 365 0.99 11.40 35.38
CA ALA A 365 1.65 11.76 34.13
C ALA A 365 1.49 10.64 33.09
N ALA A 366 1.67 10.96 31.81
CA ALA A 366 1.64 10.01 30.69
C ALA A 366 2.90 9.13 30.63
N ASP A 367 3.07 8.26 31.62
CA ASP A 367 4.10 7.23 31.67
C ASP A 367 3.88 6.12 30.63
N ALA A 368 4.76 5.12 30.58
CA ALA A 368 4.71 4.05 29.57
C ALA A 368 3.37 3.28 29.53
N ARG A 369 2.69 3.11 30.69
CA ARG A 369 1.41 2.39 30.77
C ARG A 369 0.20 3.31 30.62
N ALA A 370 0.43 4.61 30.60
CA ALA A 370 -0.56 5.63 30.28
C ALA A 370 -0.49 6.09 28.81
N ARG A 371 0.18 5.30 27.96
CA ARG A 371 0.31 5.53 26.52
C ARG A 371 -0.29 4.40 25.70
N PHE A 372 -1.01 4.79 24.66
CA PHE A 372 -1.76 3.88 23.81
C PHE A 372 -1.56 4.18 22.33
N ASN A 373 -1.66 3.16 21.49
CA ASN A 373 -1.76 3.32 20.05
C ASN A 373 -3.23 3.31 19.65
N LEU A 374 -3.65 4.33 18.89
CA LEU A 374 -5.02 4.49 18.43
C LEU A 374 -5.07 4.25 16.91
N SER A 375 -6.08 3.51 16.43
CA SER A 375 -6.29 3.26 15.01
C SER A 375 -7.78 3.23 14.67
N ASN A 376 -8.14 3.70 13.48
CA ASN A 376 -9.48 3.59 12.88
C ASN A 376 -9.59 2.43 11.85
N ASN A 377 -8.62 1.52 11.88
CA ASN A 377 -8.58 0.32 11.05
C ASN A 377 -8.42 -0.91 11.94
N PHE A 378 -8.99 -2.03 11.51
CA PHE A 378 -8.89 -3.27 12.24
C PHE A 378 -7.43 -3.81 12.32
N SER A 379 -6.54 -3.43 11.40
CA SER A 379 -5.15 -3.88 11.36
C SER A 379 -4.23 -3.21 12.37
N MET A 380 -4.72 -2.28 13.20
CA MET A 380 -3.88 -1.49 14.12
C MET A 380 -2.82 -0.63 13.43
N ARG A 381 -3.01 -0.32 12.14
CA ARG A 381 -2.37 0.81 11.44
C ARG A 381 -3.35 1.98 11.42
N ASP A 382 -2.97 3.17 11.87
CA ASP A 382 -3.80 4.35 11.64
C ASP A 382 -3.79 4.69 10.15
N ASN A 383 -4.99 4.75 9.56
CA ASN A 383 -5.15 4.93 8.12
C ASN A 383 -5.65 6.35 7.84
N GLY A 384 -4.81 7.32 8.18
CA GLY A 384 -5.10 8.73 7.99
C GLY A 384 -5.90 9.34 9.13
N CYS A 385 -6.88 10.15 8.79
CA CYS A 385 -7.64 11.01 9.68
C CYS A 385 -8.65 10.23 10.52
N ILE A 386 -8.50 10.24 11.85
CA ILE A 386 -9.53 9.72 12.76
C ILE A 386 -10.59 10.79 12.98
N ARG A 387 -11.84 10.51 12.59
CA ARG A 387 -12.98 11.44 12.67
C ARG A 387 -13.95 11.08 13.80
N SER A 388 -14.72 12.07 14.24
CA SER A 388 -15.79 11.85 15.22
C SER A 388 -16.80 10.82 14.73
N GLY A 389 -17.13 9.85 15.57
CA GLY A 389 -18.03 8.74 15.29
C GLY A 389 -17.39 7.50 14.65
N GLU A 390 -16.12 7.57 14.22
CA GLU A 390 -15.43 6.40 13.65
C GLU A 390 -15.18 5.32 14.70
N TYR A 391 -15.20 4.07 14.23
CA TYR A 391 -14.78 2.93 15.03
C TYR A 391 -13.27 3.03 15.25
N VAL A 392 -12.85 2.84 16.50
CA VAL A 392 -11.44 2.93 16.88
C VAL A 392 -11.03 1.75 17.74
N ARG A 393 -9.73 1.52 17.78
CA ARG A 393 -9.08 0.55 18.66
C ARG A 393 -7.95 1.21 19.41
N LEU A 394 -7.79 0.81 20.67
CA LEU A 394 -6.67 1.22 21.51
C LEU A 394 -5.87 0.00 21.93
N GLU A 395 -4.57 0.09 21.72
CA GLU A 395 -3.57 -0.90 22.10
C GLU A 395 -2.61 -0.28 23.10
N ARG A 396 -2.14 -1.08 24.04
CA ARG A 396 -1.03 -0.70 24.92
C ARG A 396 0.23 -0.40 24.12
N ALA A 397 0.73 0.82 24.24
CA ALA A 397 1.91 1.21 23.48
C ALA A 397 3.21 0.60 24.03
N ASP A 398 3.22 0.18 25.30
CA ASP A 398 4.28 -0.59 25.95
C ASP A 398 4.17 -2.11 25.74
N ARG A 399 3.02 -2.58 25.24
CA ARG A 399 2.71 -4.01 25.09
C ARG A 399 1.86 -4.26 23.83
N PRO A 400 2.46 -4.26 22.63
CA PRO A 400 1.75 -4.57 21.39
C PRO A 400 1.01 -5.91 21.47
N GLY A 401 -0.18 -5.99 20.90
CA GLY A 401 -1.08 -7.13 20.97
C GLY A 401 -2.03 -7.17 22.19
N TRP A 402 -1.94 -6.18 23.09
CA TRP A 402 -2.88 -6.01 24.21
C TRP A 402 -3.83 -4.84 23.96
N PHE A 403 -5.09 -5.17 23.74
CA PHE A 403 -6.12 -4.22 23.32
C PHE A 403 -7.09 -3.91 24.45
N TRP A 404 -7.65 -2.71 24.41
CA TRP A 404 -8.76 -2.32 25.27
C TRP A 404 -9.99 -3.18 24.96
N THR A 405 -10.64 -3.65 26.00
CA THR A 405 -11.95 -4.34 25.93
C THR A 405 -12.65 -4.23 27.27
N TRP A 406 -13.95 -4.55 27.33
CA TRP A 406 -14.70 -4.53 28.58
C TRP A 406 -15.16 -5.92 29.02
N TRP A 407 -15.40 -6.06 30.32
CA TRP A 407 -15.78 -7.33 30.95
C TRP A 407 -17.31 -7.47 31.05
N GLY A 408 -17.90 -8.46 30.39
CA GLY A 408 -19.37 -8.60 30.34
C GLY A 408 -20.01 -9.49 31.39
N THR A 409 -19.22 -10.31 32.08
CA THR A 409 -19.75 -11.27 33.06
C THR A 409 -20.19 -10.54 34.32
N VAL A 410 -21.32 -11.00 34.89
CA VAL A 410 -21.89 -10.48 36.14
C VAL A 410 -20.84 -10.53 37.26
N GLY A 411 -20.67 -9.39 37.96
CA GLY A 411 -19.72 -9.23 39.05
C GLY A 411 -19.36 -7.76 39.27
N GLY A 412 -18.48 -7.47 40.24
CA GLY A 412 -18.08 -6.09 40.57
C GLY A 412 -17.42 -5.32 39.43
N ASN A 413 -16.81 -6.03 38.47
CA ASN A 413 -16.18 -5.43 37.29
C ASN A 413 -17.04 -5.52 36.02
N GLN A 414 -18.34 -5.81 36.14
CA GLN A 414 -19.21 -5.84 34.97
C GLN A 414 -19.20 -4.47 34.28
N TYR A 415 -18.90 -4.44 32.98
CA TYR A 415 -18.69 -3.26 32.13
C TYR A 415 -17.43 -2.44 32.40
N ALA A 416 -16.53 -2.91 33.28
CA ALA A 416 -15.23 -2.30 33.47
C ALA A 416 -14.31 -2.61 32.28
N TYR A 417 -13.53 -1.62 31.87
CA TYR A 417 -12.52 -1.73 30.84
C TYR A 417 -11.22 -2.28 31.39
N TYR A 418 -10.62 -3.18 30.63
CA TYR A 418 -9.31 -3.78 30.88
C TYR A 418 -8.58 -3.95 29.56
N THR A 419 -7.34 -4.40 29.66
CA THR A 419 -6.56 -4.80 28.49
C THR A 419 -6.56 -6.31 28.39
N ALA A 420 -6.56 -6.86 27.19
CA ALA A 420 -6.50 -8.30 26.98
C ALA A 420 -5.66 -8.62 25.76
N GLN A 421 -4.91 -9.73 25.83
CA GLN A 421 -4.36 -10.31 24.63
C GLN A 421 -5.52 -10.82 23.76
N GLY A 422 -5.44 -10.60 22.47
CA GLY A 422 -6.42 -11.21 21.60
C GLY A 422 -6.29 -10.83 20.15
N PRO A 423 -7.01 -11.55 19.28
CA PRO A 423 -7.12 -11.17 17.89
C PRO A 423 -7.73 -9.78 17.78
N LEU A 424 -7.52 -9.17 16.62
CA LEU A 424 -7.82 -7.78 16.31
C LEU A 424 -9.23 -7.32 16.75
N ASN A 425 -10.24 -8.19 16.89
CA ASN A 425 -11.65 -7.86 17.15
C ASN A 425 -12.05 -7.52 18.60
N ARG A 426 -11.13 -7.27 19.54
CA ARG A 426 -11.46 -6.83 20.90
C ARG A 426 -12.08 -5.41 20.89
N SER A 427 -13.18 -5.20 21.65
CA SER A 427 -14.02 -3.97 21.62
C SER A 427 -14.38 -3.49 20.21
N ALA A 428 -15.04 -4.35 19.44
CA ALA A 428 -15.34 -4.09 18.04
C ALA A 428 -16.23 -2.86 17.80
N GLU A 429 -16.98 -2.38 18.80
CA GLU A 429 -17.95 -1.28 18.65
C GLU A 429 -17.53 0.06 19.30
N LEU A 430 -16.28 0.11 19.81
CA LEU A 430 -15.70 1.31 20.40
C LEU A 430 -15.58 2.42 19.35
N ARG A 431 -16.13 3.58 19.67
CA ARG A 431 -16.14 4.78 18.82
C ARG A 431 -15.59 5.98 19.57
N LEU A 432 -14.87 6.83 18.86
CA LEU A 432 -14.35 8.09 19.37
C LEU A 432 -15.26 9.25 18.96
N ILE A 433 -15.70 10.06 19.92
CA ILE A 433 -16.46 11.28 19.69
C ILE A 433 -15.55 12.47 19.98
N ASN A 434 -15.25 13.26 18.95
CA ASN A 434 -14.46 14.47 19.09
C ASN A 434 -15.39 15.67 19.31
N HIS A 435 -15.31 16.29 20.49
CA HIS A 435 -16.13 17.44 20.87
C HIS A 435 -15.50 18.76 20.42
N SER A 436 -14.17 18.82 20.31
CA SER A 436 -13.44 20.00 19.86
C SER A 436 -13.51 20.19 18.34
N ARG A 437 -13.52 19.09 17.59
CA ARG A 437 -13.55 19.08 16.12
C ARG A 437 -14.50 17.99 15.60
N PRO A 438 -15.82 18.21 15.65
CA PRO A 438 -16.80 17.21 15.21
C PRO A 438 -16.64 16.82 13.72
N ASP A 439 -16.26 17.77 12.86
CA ASP A 439 -16.10 17.55 11.41
C ASP A 439 -14.62 17.43 10.96
N GLY A 440 -13.68 17.50 11.91
CA GLY A 440 -12.24 17.52 11.63
C GLY A 440 -11.53 16.21 11.97
N CYS A 441 -10.24 16.17 11.64
CA CYS A 441 -9.36 15.11 12.14
C CYS A 441 -9.04 15.34 13.61
N LEU A 442 -8.93 14.25 14.35
CA LEU A 442 -8.39 14.26 15.71
C LEU A 442 -7.00 14.88 15.72
N GLN A 443 -6.77 15.81 16.64
CA GLN A 443 -5.52 16.53 16.86
C GLN A 443 -5.10 16.50 18.34
N ASP A 444 -3.84 16.85 18.58
CA ASP A 444 -3.33 17.07 19.93
C ASP A 444 -4.15 18.14 20.67
N GLY A 445 -4.48 17.87 21.93
CA GLY A 445 -5.28 18.75 22.77
C GLY A 445 -6.80 18.65 22.60
N ASP A 446 -7.30 17.91 21.61
CA ASP A 446 -8.75 17.72 21.42
C ASP A 446 -9.40 17.03 22.63
N GLU A 447 -10.62 17.44 22.96
CA GLU A 447 -11.45 16.81 23.99
C GLU A 447 -12.37 15.77 23.35
N VAL A 448 -12.21 14.53 23.79
CA VAL A 448 -12.90 13.37 23.23
C VAL A 448 -13.66 12.59 24.28
N SER A 449 -14.72 11.90 23.85
CA SER A 449 -15.31 10.81 24.61
C SER A 449 -15.19 9.52 23.83
N LEU A 450 -15.12 8.40 24.56
CA LEU A 450 -15.17 7.07 23.98
C LEU A 450 -16.52 6.45 24.35
N LYS A 451 -17.18 5.80 23.38
CA LYS A 451 -18.41 5.05 23.63
C LYS A 451 -18.37 3.68 23.00
N ASP A 452 -18.98 2.69 23.63
CA ASP A 452 -19.08 1.32 23.14
C ASP A 452 -20.51 0.82 23.35
N TRP A 453 -20.88 -0.28 22.69
CA TRP A 453 -22.20 -0.89 22.83
C TRP A 453 -22.21 -1.85 24.01
N ALA A 454 -23.07 -1.57 24.98
CA ALA A 454 -23.31 -2.42 26.14
C ALA A 454 -24.77 -2.32 26.56
N ARG A 455 -25.33 -3.35 27.21
CA ARG A 455 -26.70 -3.30 27.76
C ARG A 455 -27.76 -2.88 26.72
N ALA A 456 -27.59 -3.30 25.48
CA ALA A 456 -28.45 -2.95 24.34
C ALA A 456 -28.55 -1.44 24.00
N ALA A 457 -27.53 -0.64 24.33
CA ALA A 457 -27.42 0.75 23.93
C ALA A 457 -25.95 1.23 23.88
N ASP A 458 -25.73 2.45 23.42
CA ASP A 458 -24.43 3.11 23.49
C ASP A 458 -24.21 3.71 24.89
N TYR A 459 -23.06 3.43 25.48
CA TYR A 459 -22.64 4.03 26.75
C TYR A 459 -21.23 4.63 26.64
N TYR A 460 -21.01 5.74 27.32
CA TYR A 460 -19.72 6.40 27.39
C TYR A 460 -18.83 5.78 28.48
N LEU A 461 -17.53 5.71 28.18
CA LEU A 461 -16.51 5.35 29.15
C LEU A 461 -16.46 6.42 30.23
N THR A 462 -16.64 6.00 31.47
CA THR A 462 -16.79 6.83 32.66
C THR A 462 -15.64 6.56 33.62
N ALA A 463 -14.94 7.61 34.05
CA ALA A 463 -14.02 7.52 35.19
C ALA A 463 -14.84 7.35 36.48
N TRP A 464 -14.79 6.17 37.09
CA TRP A 464 -15.65 5.82 38.22
C TRP A 464 -15.29 6.61 39.48
N THR A 465 -16.29 7.20 40.13
CA THR A 465 -16.11 8.03 41.31
C THR A 465 -16.26 7.22 42.60
N GLY A 466 -15.12 6.94 43.25
CA GLY A 466 -15.08 6.40 44.61
C GLY A 466 -15.40 4.90 44.76
N GLY A 467 -15.48 4.46 46.02
CA GLY A 467 -15.69 3.05 46.38
C GLY A 467 -14.51 2.13 46.08
N GLY A 468 -14.71 0.81 46.16
CA GLY A 468 -13.67 -0.20 45.90
C GLY A 468 -13.17 -0.26 44.45
N HIS A 469 -13.86 0.44 43.54
CA HIS A 469 -13.59 0.52 42.10
C HIS A 469 -13.19 1.94 41.66
N ALA A 470 -12.79 2.79 42.61
CA ALA A 470 -12.39 4.16 42.33
C ALA A 470 -11.37 4.24 41.17
N ASP A 471 -11.55 5.25 40.33
CA ASP A 471 -10.74 5.58 39.16
C ASP A 471 -10.81 4.57 38.00
N GLN A 472 -11.41 3.38 38.15
CA GLN A 472 -11.59 2.43 37.05
C GLN A 472 -12.48 3.02 35.94
N LEU A 473 -12.23 2.60 34.69
CA LEU A 473 -13.06 2.98 33.54
C LEU A 473 -14.24 2.01 33.35
N TYR A 474 -15.47 2.52 33.34
CA TYR A 474 -16.69 1.73 33.12
C TYR A 474 -17.52 2.25 31.94
N LEU A 475 -18.18 1.35 31.20
CA LEU A 475 -19.25 1.72 30.26
C LEU A 475 -20.56 1.92 31.04
N TRP A 476 -20.92 3.18 31.31
CA TRP A 476 -22.02 3.42 32.25
C TRP A 476 -22.96 4.56 31.93
N GLN A 477 -22.43 5.71 31.50
CA GLN A 477 -23.26 6.91 31.32
C GLN A 477 -23.83 6.99 29.90
N PRO A 478 -25.11 7.38 29.73
CA PRO A 478 -25.72 7.56 28.41
C PRO A 478 -25.32 8.90 27.74
N THR A 479 -24.73 9.82 28.50
CA THR A 479 -24.29 11.14 28.04
C THR A 479 -22.87 11.43 28.54
N ALA A 480 -22.18 12.39 27.90
CA ALA A 480 -20.80 12.71 28.22
C ALA A 480 -20.67 14.05 28.99
N GLY A 481 -20.30 13.98 30.26
CA GLY A 481 -19.82 15.08 31.10
C GLY A 481 -18.29 15.04 31.29
N ASN A 482 -17.78 15.75 32.30
CA ASN A 482 -16.33 15.81 32.56
C ASN A 482 -15.73 14.46 32.96
N GLY A 483 -16.52 13.56 33.57
CA GLY A 483 -16.09 12.21 33.94
C GLY A 483 -15.92 11.28 32.73
N GLU A 484 -16.57 11.60 31.61
CA GLU A 484 -16.59 10.80 30.38
C GLU A 484 -15.79 11.44 29.24
N ARG A 485 -15.11 12.56 29.52
CA ARG A 485 -14.30 13.30 28.55
C ARG A 485 -12.83 13.23 28.91
N PHE A 486 -12.01 13.16 27.87
CA PHE A 486 -10.57 13.03 27.95
C PHE A 486 -9.92 14.03 27.01
N ARG A 487 -8.90 14.74 27.47
CA ARG A 487 -8.00 15.51 26.61
C ARG A 487 -6.96 14.56 26.02
N VAL A 488 -6.85 14.55 24.69
CA VAL A 488 -5.86 13.75 23.97
C VAL A 488 -4.51 14.45 23.97
N GLY A 489 -3.45 13.71 24.30
CA GLY A 489 -2.07 14.14 24.07
C GLY A 489 -1.39 13.23 23.05
N MET A 490 -0.93 13.77 21.92
CA MET A 490 -0.21 13.02 20.88
C MET A 490 1.28 12.96 21.22
N GLY A 491 1.80 11.74 21.39
CA GLY A 491 3.08 11.53 22.06
C GLY A 491 4.33 11.50 21.17
N VAL A 492 4.20 11.35 19.85
CA VAL A 492 5.34 11.07 18.96
C VAL A 492 5.31 11.97 17.74
N ALA A 493 6.42 12.67 17.50
CA ALA A 493 6.62 13.40 16.26
C ALA A 493 6.71 12.41 15.07
N PRO A 494 6.12 12.73 13.91
CA PRO A 494 6.22 11.89 12.71
C PRO A 494 7.68 11.57 12.36
N GLN A 495 7.99 10.29 12.17
CA GLN A 495 9.31 9.82 11.75
C GLN A 495 9.23 9.24 10.33
N TYR A 496 10.17 9.65 9.47
CA TYR A 496 10.25 9.23 8.08
C TYR A 496 11.60 8.58 7.80
N LEU A 497 11.62 7.53 6.97
CA LEU A 497 12.88 6.93 6.52
C LEU A 497 13.55 7.86 5.51
N ASP A 498 14.82 8.21 5.69
CA ASP A 498 15.59 8.98 4.70
C ASP A 498 16.44 8.01 3.87
N TRP A 499 16.33 8.10 2.55
CA TRP A 499 17.10 7.30 1.60
C TRP A 499 17.85 8.14 0.57
N ARG A 500 18.08 9.43 0.86
CA ARG A 500 18.85 10.32 -0.04
C ARG A 500 20.23 9.75 -0.36
N GLY A 501 20.85 9.07 0.59
CA GLY A 501 22.16 8.41 0.40
C GLY A 501 22.13 7.18 -0.52
N GLN A 502 20.94 6.65 -0.86
CA GLN A 502 20.77 5.51 -1.75
C GLN A 502 20.55 5.94 -3.22
N LEU A 503 20.40 7.24 -3.47
CA LEU A 503 20.09 7.81 -4.79
C LEU A 503 21.35 8.32 -5.49
N SER A 504 21.43 8.06 -6.81
CA SER A 504 22.49 8.62 -7.65
C SER A 504 21.94 9.74 -8.53
N TYR A 505 22.65 10.86 -8.59
CA TYR A 505 22.29 12.03 -9.40
C TYR A 505 23.25 12.18 -10.58
N ALA A 506 22.74 12.62 -11.74
CA ALA A 506 23.59 12.94 -12.87
C ALA A 506 24.53 14.09 -12.50
N LYS A 507 25.83 13.95 -12.76
CA LYS A 507 26.79 15.06 -12.62
C LYS A 507 26.36 16.17 -13.58
N ARG A 508 26.06 17.37 -13.08
CA ARG A 508 25.92 18.56 -13.93
C ARG A 508 27.26 18.76 -14.63
N ARG A 509 27.26 18.62 -15.96
CA ARG A 509 28.43 18.96 -16.78
C ARG A 509 28.54 20.46 -16.94
#